data_AF-A0A358NIG9-F1
#
_entry.id   AF-A0A358NIG9-F1
#
_cell.length_a   1.000
_cell.length_b   1.000
_cell.length_c   1.000
_cell.angle_alpha   90.00
_cell.angle_beta   90.00
_cell.angle_gamma   90.00
#
_symmetry.space_group_name_H-M   'P 1'
#
loop_
_entity.id
_entity.type
_entity.pdbx_description
1 polymer ?
#
loop_
_entity_poly.entity_id
_entity_poly.type
_entity_poly.pdbx_seq_one_letter_code
_entity_poly.pdbx_strand_id
1 'polypeptide(L)'
;MENIEKYSNRLVEYRRDFHRHPEPGWCEYRTTYIIYNRLKELGYKLKYGDAITEEKSRLGIPDSATCQHFEKLALESGVDKAFLEEINRGRTGVI
;
A
#
# COMPACT_ATOMS: atom_id res chain seq x y z
N MET A 1 -4.01 27.15 -11.51
CA MET A 1 -5.07 26.11 -11.63
C MET A 1 -4.76 25.09 -12.73
N GLU A 2 -4.11 25.50 -13.82
CA GLU A 2 -3.70 24.68 -14.99
C GLU A 2 -3.02 23.32 -14.67
N ASN A 3 -2.24 23.25 -13.58
CA ASN A 3 -1.52 22.02 -13.22
C ASN A 3 -2.41 20.93 -12.57
N ILE A 4 -3.56 21.30 -11.98
CA ILE A 4 -4.45 20.33 -11.31
C ILE A 4 -5.26 19.55 -12.35
N GLU A 5 -5.73 20.22 -13.40
CA GLU A 5 -6.53 19.58 -14.47
C GLU A 5 -5.76 18.45 -15.16
N LYS A 6 -4.45 18.65 -15.38
CA LYS A 6 -3.54 17.64 -15.94
C LYS A 6 -3.55 16.31 -15.18
N TYR A 7 -3.77 16.35 -13.87
CA TYR A 7 -3.78 15.15 -13.03
C TYR A 7 -5.18 14.67 -12.64
N SER A 8 -6.23 15.43 -12.99
CA SER A 8 -7.61 15.18 -12.55
C SER A 8 -8.08 13.76 -12.88
N ASN A 9 -7.89 13.32 -14.13
CA ASN A 9 -8.29 11.98 -14.56
C ASN A 9 -7.60 10.87 -13.75
N ARG A 10 -6.28 10.97 -13.56
CA ARG A 10 -5.51 9.98 -12.80
C ARG A 10 -5.90 9.97 -11.31
N LEU A 11 -6.18 11.12 -10.72
CA LEU A 11 -6.65 11.21 -9.33
C LEU A 11 -8.03 10.55 -9.18
N VAL A 12 -8.92 10.72 -10.17
CA VAL A 12 -10.23 10.05 -10.20
C VAL A 12 -10.06 8.53 -10.36
N GLU A 13 -9.13 8.09 -11.22
CA GLU A 13 -8.79 6.66 -11.38
C GLU A 13 -8.29 6.05 -10.08
N TYR A 14 -7.31 6.67 -9.42
CA TYR A 14 -6.83 6.20 -8.12
C TYR A 14 -7.94 6.15 -7.08
N ARG A 15 -8.74 7.20 -6.95
CA ARG A 15 -9.87 7.21 -6.02
C ARG A 15 -10.83 6.07 -6.29
N ARG A 16 -11.18 5.81 -7.55
CA ARG A 16 -12.11 4.73 -7.93
C ARG A 16 -11.51 3.35 -7.70
N ASP A 17 -10.23 3.19 -7.97
CA ASP A 17 -9.51 1.94 -7.78
C ASP A 17 -9.37 1.59 -6.28
N PHE A 18 -8.90 2.52 -5.46
CA PHE A 18 -8.79 2.33 -4.00
C PHE A 18 -10.15 2.14 -3.34
N HIS A 19 -11.19 2.83 -3.82
CA HIS A 19 -12.55 2.64 -3.29
C HIS A 19 -13.16 1.29 -3.67
N ARG A 20 -12.78 0.72 -4.82
CA ARG A 20 -13.23 -0.61 -5.26
C ARG A 20 -12.51 -1.73 -4.51
N HIS A 21 -11.27 -1.48 -4.07
CA HIS A 21 -10.43 -2.46 -3.37
C HIS A 21 -10.01 -1.92 -1.99
N PRO A 22 -10.95 -1.73 -1.06
CA PRO A 22 -10.62 -1.23 0.27
C PRO A 22 -9.82 -2.26 1.06
N GLU A 23 -8.87 -1.78 1.86
CA GLU A 23 -8.04 -2.60 2.74
C GLU A 23 -8.15 -2.07 4.18
N PRO A 24 -8.24 -2.95 5.20
CA PRO A 24 -8.21 -2.55 6.60
C PRO A 24 -6.88 -1.91 7.00
N GLY A 25 -6.91 -1.21 8.14
CA GLY A 25 -5.72 -0.78 8.84
C GLY A 25 -4.73 -1.93 9.04
N TRP A 26 -3.45 -1.71 8.74
CA TRP A 26 -2.38 -2.72 8.76
C TRP A 26 -2.48 -3.81 7.69
N CYS A 27 -3.42 -3.71 6.74
CA CYS A 27 -3.61 -4.68 5.66
C CYS A 27 -3.58 -4.02 4.28
N GLU A 28 -3.09 -2.78 4.19
CA GLU A 28 -3.02 -1.96 2.98
C GLU A 28 -1.91 -2.40 2.01
N TYR A 29 -1.78 -3.69 1.76
CA TYR A 29 -0.69 -4.30 0.99
C TYR A 29 -0.69 -3.86 -0.48
N ARG A 30 -1.85 -3.98 -1.14
CA ARG A 30 -2.04 -3.56 -2.54
C ARG A 30 -1.89 -2.05 -2.67
N THR A 31 -2.51 -1.30 -1.76
CA THR A 31 -2.43 0.17 -1.76
C THR A 31 -1.01 0.64 -1.57
N THR A 32 -0.27 0.06 -0.61
CA THR A 32 1.15 0.36 -0.37
C THR A 32 1.98 0.12 -1.63
N TYR A 33 1.78 -1.00 -2.32
CA TYR A 33 2.53 -1.31 -3.54
C TYR A 33 2.26 -0.35 -4.69
N ILE A 34 0.99 0.06 -4.90
CA ILE A 34 0.63 1.05 -5.92
C ILE A 34 1.30 2.40 -5.64
N ILE A 35 1.27 2.86 -4.38
CA ILE A 35 1.92 4.11 -3.98
C ILE A 35 3.43 4.01 -4.12
N TYR A 36 4.04 2.90 -3.66
CA TYR A 36 5.47 2.63 -3.78
C TYR A 36 5.93 2.74 -5.24
N ASN A 37 5.27 2.04 -6.16
CA ASN A 37 5.63 2.09 -7.58
C ASN A 37 5.50 3.50 -8.14
N ARG A 38 4.43 4.21 -7.78
CA ARG A 38 4.24 5.57 -8.29
C ARG A 38 5.30 6.55 -7.78
N LEU A 39 5.67 6.48 -6.51
CA LEU A 39 6.72 7.32 -5.94
C LEU A 39 8.11 6.95 -6.49
N LYS A 40 8.34 5.66 -6.75
CA LYS A 40 9.57 5.16 -7.39
C LYS A 40 9.72 5.71 -8.81
N GLU A 41 8.67 5.66 -9.62
CA GLU A 41 8.64 6.26 -10.97
C GLU A 41 8.92 7.76 -10.97
N LEU A 42 8.51 8.46 -9.91
CA LEU A 42 8.74 9.88 -9.72
C LEU A 42 10.16 10.22 -9.24
N GLY A 43 11.00 9.21 -8.95
CA GLY A 43 12.39 9.38 -8.56
C GLY A 43 12.62 9.68 -7.07
N TYR A 44 11.63 9.43 -6.20
CA TYR A 44 11.80 9.60 -4.76
C TYR A 44 12.67 8.48 -4.14
N LYS A 45 13.36 8.82 -3.05
CA LYS A 45 14.01 7.84 -2.17
C LYS A 45 12.98 7.35 -1.16
N LEU A 46 12.68 6.06 -1.18
CA LEU A 46 11.56 5.49 -0.43
C LEU A 46 12.03 4.76 0.82
N LYS A 47 11.22 4.83 1.88
CA LYS A 47 11.28 3.98 3.07
C LYS A 47 9.92 3.33 3.29
N TYR A 48 9.90 2.06 3.64
CA TYR A 48 8.69 1.26 3.85
C TYR A 48 9.00 0.05 4.75
N GLY A 49 7.98 -0.71 5.14
CA GLY A 49 8.16 -1.89 5.99
C GLY A 49 8.71 -1.53 7.37
N ASP A 50 9.69 -2.31 7.82
CA ASP A 50 10.39 -2.12 9.10
C ASP A 50 11.11 -0.78 9.22
N ALA A 51 11.44 -0.12 8.10
CA ALA A 51 12.11 1.18 8.13
C ALA A 51 11.23 2.33 8.62
N ILE A 52 9.91 2.14 8.64
CA ILE A 52 8.93 3.16 9.04
C ILE A 52 7.95 2.68 10.11
N THR A 53 7.91 1.37 10.37
CA THR A 53 6.96 0.75 11.29
C THR A 53 7.68 0.09 12.46
N GLU A 54 7.57 0.67 13.65
CA GLU A 54 8.10 0.06 14.87
C GLU A 54 7.13 -0.99 15.43
N GLU A 55 7.54 -2.26 15.46
CA GLU A 55 6.66 -3.40 15.80
C GLU A 55 5.97 -3.27 17.16
N LYS A 56 6.66 -2.71 18.17
CA LYS A 56 6.16 -2.58 19.55
C LYS A 56 5.18 -1.42 19.75
N SER A 57 5.15 -0.48 18.82
CA SER A 57 4.34 0.74 18.92
C SER A 57 3.01 0.64 18.15
N ARG A 58 2.75 -0.50 17.52
CA ARG A 58 1.54 -0.77 16.75
C ARG A 58 0.37 -1.12 17.67
N LEU A 59 -0.78 -0.50 17.39
CA LEU A 59 -2.02 -0.71 18.11
C LEU A 59 -3.12 -1.16 17.15
N GLY A 60 -4.03 -2.02 17.62
CA GLY A 60 -5.19 -2.46 16.84
C GLY A 60 -4.83 -3.28 15.60
N ILE A 61 -3.78 -4.11 15.68
CA ILE A 61 -3.42 -5.02 14.59
C ILE A 61 -4.53 -6.06 14.41
N PRO A 62 -5.02 -6.30 13.18
CA PRO A 62 -5.95 -7.38 12.89
C PRO A 62 -5.38 -8.76 13.26
N ASP A 63 -6.27 -9.75 13.36
CA ASP A 63 -5.82 -11.14 13.53
C ASP A 63 -5.02 -11.65 12.32
N SER A 64 -4.27 -12.73 12.54
CA SER A 64 -3.41 -13.29 11.50
C SER A 64 -4.19 -13.78 10.27
N ALA A 65 -5.43 -14.24 10.46
CA ALA A 65 -6.27 -14.74 9.38
C ALA A 65 -6.68 -13.60 8.44
N THR A 66 -7.02 -12.45 9.02
CA THR A 66 -7.34 -11.22 8.29
C THR A 66 -6.12 -10.73 7.51
N CYS A 67 -4.95 -10.63 8.15
CA CYS A 67 -3.73 -10.23 7.47
C CYS A 67 -3.39 -11.16 6.29
N GLN A 68 -3.44 -12.48 6.50
CA GLN A 68 -3.17 -13.47 5.45
C GLN A 68 -4.18 -13.40 4.30
N HIS A 69 -5.44 -13.12 4.60
CA HIS A 69 -6.48 -12.94 3.57
C HIS A 69 -6.13 -11.76 2.64
N PHE A 70 -5.77 -10.61 3.20
CA PHE A 70 -5.41 -9.42 2.40
C PHE A 70 -4.04 -9.56 1.72
N GLU A 71 -3.07 -10.25 2.33
CA GLU A 71 -1.80 -10.61 1.66
C GLU A 71 -2.08 -11.46 0.40
N LYS A 72 -2.99 -12.43 0.49
CA LYS A 72 -3.37 -13.26 -0.67
C LYS A 72 -4.06 -12.44 -1.76
N LEU A 73 -5.00 -11.57 -1.39
CA LEU A 73 -5.67 -10.69 -2.36
C LEU A 73 -4.69 -9.73 -3.06
N ALA A 74 -3.68 -9.25 -2.34
CA ALA A 74 -2.60 -8.45 -2.90
C ALA A 74 -1.79 -9.23 -3.96
N LEU A 75 -1.40 -10.47 -3.67
CA LEU A 75 -0.73 -11.34 -4.65
C LEU A 75 -1.60 -11.57 -5.90
N GLU A 76 -2.89 -11.88 -5.71
CA GLU A 76 -3.85 -12.07 -6.81
C GLU A 76 -4.05 -10.79 -7.63
N SER A 77 -3.85 -9.62 -7.01
CA SER A 77 -3.91 -8.30 -7.68
C SER A 77 -2.61 -7.92 -8.39
N GLY A 78 -1.58 -8.79 -8.39
CA GLY A 78 -0.31 -8.55 -9.06
C GLY A 78 0.74 -7.81 -8.24
N VAL A 79 0.60 -7.76 -6.91
CA VAL A 79 1.69 -7.28 -6.04
C VAL A 79 2.87 -8.25 -6.13
N ASP A 80 4.07 -7.71 -6.30
CA ASP A 80 5.29 -8.51 -6.34
C ASP A 80 5.48 -9.25 -5.00
N LYS A 81 5.79 -10.55 -5.10
CA LYS A 81 5.90 -11.41 -3.92
C LYS A 81 7.06 -11.00 -3.01
N ALA A 82 8.20 -10.62 -3.57
CA ALA A 82 9.36 -10.22 -2.76
C ALA A 82 9.06 -8.91 -2.01
N PHE A 83 8.40 -7.95 -2.68
CA PHE A 83 7.93 -6.75 -2.01
C PHE A 83 6.93 -7.06 -0.89
N LEU A 84 5.98 -7.97 -1.11
CA LEU A 84 5.00 -8.33 -0.09
C LEU A 84 5.64 -8.97 1.14
N GLU A 85 6.70 -9.76 0.96
CA GLU A 85 7.49 -10.33 2.06
C GLU A 85 8.19 -9.23 2.89
N GLU A 86 8.59 -8.10 2.28
CA GLU A 86 9.21 -6.96 2.99
C GLU A 86 8.21 -6.16 3.84
N ILE A 87 6.93 -6.13 3.46
CA ILE A 87 5.87 -5.37 4.17
C ILE A 87 4.89 -6.26 4.96
N ASN A 88 5.22 -7.55 5.10
CA ASN A 88 4.37 -8.55 5.74
C ASN A 88 4.02 -8.22 7.20
N ARG A 89 3.11 -9.01 7.79
CA ARG A 89 2.69 -8.88 9.20
C ARG A 89 2.12 -7.51 9.52
N GLY A 90 1.56 -6.81 8.54
CA GLY A 90 0.99 -5.46 8.67
C GLY A 90 2.02 -4.36 8.91
N ARG A 91 3.08 -4.32 8.09
CA ARG A 91 4.05 -3.21 8.05
C ARG A 91 3.88 -2.44 6.75
N THR A 92 2.63 -2.14 6.45
CA THR A 92 2.15 -1.43 5.27
C THR A 92 2.48 0.07 5.37
N GLY A 93 2.53 0.75 4.23
CA GLY A 93 2.90 2.16 4.11
C GLY A 93 4.26 2.41 3.45
N VAL A 94 4.44 3.63 2.93
CA VAL A 94 5.65 4.11 2.27
C VAL A 94 5.77 5.63 2.43
N ILE A 95 6.99 6.13 2.67
CA ILE A 95 7.34 7.56 2.75
C ILE A 95 8.59 7.90 1.94
#